data_AF-A0A4Q3C9B7-F1
#
_entry.id   AF-A0A4Q3C9B7-F1
#
_cell.length_a   1.000
_cell.length_b   1.000
_cell.length_c   1.000
_cell.angle_alpha   90.00
_cell.angle_beta   90.00
_cell.angle_gamma   90.00
#
_symmetry.space_group_name_H-M   'P 1'
#
loop_
_entity.id
_entity.type
_entity.pdbx_description
1 polymer ?
#
loop_
_entity_poly.entity_id
_entity_poly.type
_entity_poly.pdbx_seq_one_letter_code
_entity_poly.pdbx_strand_id
1 'polypeptide(L)' 'ELKAKGVTFESYDTEDLKTDEDNISRGEGPVIAWFKDPAGNILSVLSEDE' A
#
# COMPACT_ATOMS: atom_id res chain seq x y z
N GLU A 1 11.17 -8.57 1.64
CA GLU A 1 12.00 -7.37 1.41
C GLU A 1 11.70 -6.74 0.03
N LEU A 2 10.68 -5.88 -0.06
CA LEU A 2 10.40 -5.09 -1.27
C LEU A 2 11.07 -3.71 -1.23
N LYS A 3 11.06 -3.05 -0.06
CA LYS A 3 11.72 -1.75 0.17
C LYS A 3 13.20 -1.77 -0.22
N ALA A 4 13.92 -2.86 0.07
CA ALA A 4 15.33 -3.04 -0.32
C ALA A 4 15.56 -3.14 -1.84
N LYS A 5 14.51 -3.44 -2.63
CA LYS A 5 14.57 -3.57 -4.09
C LYS A 5 14.17 -2.28 -4.82
N GLY A 6 14.11 -1.15 -4.12
CA GLY A 6 13.71 0.14 -4.69
C GLY A 6 12.19 0.30 -4.86
N VAL A 7 11.39 -0.55 -4.20
CA VAL A 7 9.94 -0.39 -4.16
C VAL A 7 9.56 0.63 -3.10
N THR A 8 8.87 1.68 -3.51
CA THR A 8 8.39 2.74 -2.61
C THR A 8 6.92 2.52 -2.31
N PHE A 9 6.56 2.39 -1.04
CA PHE A 9 5.16 2.25 -0.64
C PHE A 9 4.49 3.63 -0.57
N GLU A 10 3.21 3.68 -0.93
CA GLU A 10 2.40 4.89 -0.79
C GLU A 10 1.85 4.98 0.63
N SER A 11 1.96 6.15 1.24
CA SER A 11 1.41 6.45 2.55
C SER A 11 0.33 7.52 2.42
N TYR A 12 -0.82 7.29 3.03
CA TYR A 12 -1.95 8.20 3.00
C TYR A 12 -2.34 8.59 4.44
N ASP A 13 -2.62 9.86 4.63
CA ASP A 13 -3.11 10.43 5.89
C ASP A 13 -4.19 11.48 5.59
N THR A 14 -5.28 11.02 4.97
CA THR A 14 -6.48 11.83 4.72
C THR A 14 -7.66 11.32 5.55
N GLU A 15 -8.72 12.11 5.65
CA GLU A 15 -9.92 11.75 6.42
C GLU A 15 -10.56 10.43 5.93
N ASP A 16 -10.60 10.24 4.60
CA ASP A 16 -11.21 9.08 3.96
C ASP A 16 -10.24 7.90 3.72
N LEU A 17 -8.92 8.15 3.74
CA LEU A 17 -7.91 7.15 3.42
C LEU A 17 -6.66 7.32 4.28
N LYS A 18 -6.45 6.35 5.17
CA LYS A 18 -5.28 6.29 6.04
C LYS A 18 -4.56 4.95 5.92
N THR A 19 -3.24 5.00 5.93
CA THR A 19 -2.36 3.83 6.02
C THR A 19 -1.70 3.76 7.39
N ASP A 20 -1.39 2.55 7.84
CA ASP A 20 -0.61 2.30 9.06
C ASP A 20 0.90 2.51 8.86
N GLU A 21 1.70 2.23 9.90
CA GLU A 21 3.17 2.34 9.87
C GLU A 21 3.81 1.40 8.82
N ASP A 22 3.11 0.33 8.46
CA ASP A 22 3.51 -0.62 7.42
C ASP A 22 3.10 -0.15 6.01
N ASN A 23 2.43 1.00 5.88
CA ASN A 23 1.91 1.56 4.62
C ASN A 23 0.76 0.74 4.04
N ILE A 24 -0.05 0.14 4.91
CA ILE A 24 -1.18 -0.69 4.52
C ILE A 24 -2.46 0.00 4.97
N SER A 25 -3.44 0.10 4.06
CA SER A 25 -4.77 0.58 4.41
C SER A 25 -5.61 -0.57 4.94
N ARG A 26 -6.22 -0.33 6.10
CA ARG A 26 -7.09 -1.27 6.83
C ARG A 26 -8.40 -0.60 7.26
N GLY A 27 -8.77 0.47 6.56
CA GLY A 27 -9.98 1.26 6.82
C GLY A 27 -11.23 0.60 6.25
N GLU A 28 -12.18 1.42 5.80
CA GLU A 28 -13.36 0.91 5.11
C GLU A 28 -12.98 0.38 3.71
N GLY A 29 -13.05 -0.93 3.54
CA GLY A 29 -12.71 -1.62 2.30
C GLY A 29 -11.77 -2.81 2.53
N PRO A 30 -11.29 -3.44 1.45
CA PRO A 30 -10.34 -4.53 1.55
C PRO A 30 -9.01 -4.03 2.11
N VAL A 31 -8.32 -4.89 2.86
CA VAL A 31 -6.95 -4.60 3.28
C VAL A 31 -6.07 -4.52 2.04
N ILE A 32 -5.43 -3.37 1.82
CA ILE A 32 -4.73 -3.08 0.56
C ILE A 32 -3.45 -2.29 0.80
N ALA A 33 -2.41 -2.64 0.04
CA ALA A 33 -1.14 -1.90 -0.01
C ALA A 33 -0.85 -1.45 -1.44
N TRP A 34 -0.47 -0.18 -1.62
CA TRP A 34 -0.01 0.36 -2.89
C TRP A 34 1.47 0.66 -2.85
N PHE A 35 2.14 0.41 -3.97
CA PHE A 35 3.56 0.70 -4.10
C PHE A 35 3.96 0.98 -5.54
N LYS A 36 5.05 1.73 -5.68
CA LYS A 36 5.71 2.07 -6.93
C LYS A 36 6.89 1.14 -7.16
N ASP A 37 6.92 0.50 -8.32
CA ASP A 37 8.10 -0.25 -8.74
C ASP A 37 9.23 0.68 -9.26
N PRO A 38 10.46 0.18 -9.45
CA PRO A 38 11.54 0.99 -10.00
C PRO A 38 11.31 1.53 -11.42
N ALA A 39 10.35 0.99 -12.17
CA ALA A 39 9.98 1.47 -13.50
C ALA A 39 8.92 2.59 -13.44
N GLY A 40 8.41 2.92 -12.25
CA GLY A 40 7.44 3.99 -12.02
C GLY A 40 5.97 3.53 -12.08
N ASN A 41 5.70 2.23 -12.21
CA ASN A 41 4.33 1.70 -12.21
C ASN A 41 3.77 1.67 -10.80
N ILE A 42 2.49 2.01 -10.64
CA ILE A 42 1.74 1.81 -9.40
C ILE A 42 1.08 0.44 -9.43
N LEU A 43 1.38 -0.38 -8.43
CA LEU A 43 0.83 -1.71 -8.22
C LEU A 43 0.13 -1.76 -6.86
N SER A 44 -0.81 -2.69 -6.70
CA SER A 44 -1.46 -2.96 -5.42
C SER A 44 -1.57 -4.45 -5.13
N VAL A 45 -1.56 -4.78 -3.84
CA VAL A 45 -1.87 -6.12 -3.33
C VAL A 45 -3.04 -5.97 -2.37
N LEU A 46 -4.07 -6.78 -2.58
CA LEU A 46 -5.23 -6.90 -1.72
C LEU A 46 -5.08 -8.16 -0.85
N SER A 47 -5.52 -8.10 0.39
CA SER A 47 -5.83 -9.30 1.16
C SER A 47 -7.18 -9.81 0.69
N GLU A 48 -7.25 -11.09 0.34
CA GLU A 48 -8.53 -11.78 0.15
C GLU A 48 -9.06 -12.18 1.55
N ASP A 49 -10.30 -11.80 1.85
CA ASP A 49 -11.04 -12.37 2.98
C ASP A 49 -11.63 -13.70 2.49
N GLU A 50 -11.11 -14.83 2.98
CA GLU A 50 -11.77 -16.15 2.83
C GLU A 50 -12.96 -16.30 3.79
#